data_AF-A0A2V9RTL7-F1
#
_entry.id   AF-A0A2V9RTL7-F1
#
_cell.length_a   1.000
_cell.length_b   1.000
_cell.length_c   1.000
_cell.angle_alpha   90.00
_cell.angle_beta   90.00
_cell.angle_gamma   90.00
#
_symmetry.space_group_name_H-M   'P 1'
#
loop_
_entity.id
_entity.type
_entity.pdbx_description
1 polymer ?
#
loop_
_entity_poly.entity_id
_entity_poly.type
_entity_poly.pdbx_seq_one_letter_code
_entity_poly.pdbx_strand_id
1 'polypeptide(L)'
;MICIPHTRAGSRCEPSSPRRGINYDRDGKPASFWGLKGSASVRDKALVLTVVNPSVSETRVAEINVRSANISSGTVTVLTHSDIHAHNSFELRDAVRPQTPALEIKGGPVTGTFRPASVSKMVLNL
;
A
#
# COMPACT_ATOMS: atom_id res chain seq x y z
N MET A 1 -1.90 11.43 -3.97
CA MET A 1 -3.16 11.33 -3.22
C MET A 1 -3.85 10.04 -3.63
N ILE A 2 -4.20 9.18 -2.67
CA ILE A 2 -5.07 8.01 -2.84
C ILE A 2 -6.48 8.45 -2.41
N CYS A 3 -7.41 8.52 -3.35
CA CYS A 3 -8.81 8.86 -3.07
C CYS A 3 -9.64 7.59 -2.92
N ILE A 4 -10.38 7.48 -1.81
CA ILE A 4 -11.29 6.36 -1.57
C ILE A 4 -12.73 6.92 -1.55
N PRO A 5 -13.57 6.63 -2.55
CA PRO A 5 -14.96 7.08 -2.55
C PRO A 5 -15.75 6.37 -1.47
N HIS A 6 -16.62 7.11 -0.76
CA HIS A 6 -17.57 6.51 0.17
C HIS A 6 -18.55 5.65 -0.63
N THR A 7 -18.55 4.34 -0.39
CA THR A 7 -19.55 3.47 -0.99
C THR A 7 -20.10 2.49 0.05
N ARG A 8 -21.42 2.30 -0.03
CA ARG A 8 -22.22 1.38 0.79
C ARG A 8 -21.79 -0.05 0.47
N ALA A 9 -21.61 -0.87 1.51
CA ALA A 9 -21.34 -2.31 1.52
C ALA A 9 -21.07 -2.99 0.14
N GLY A 10 -19.81 -3.39 -0.11
CA GLY A 10 -19.46 -4.33 -1.19
C GLY A 10 -18.56 -3.80 -2.31
N SER A 11 -18.09 -2.56 -2.23
CA SER A 11 -17.41 -1.88 -3.34
C SER A 11 -15.89 -1.84 -3.18
N ARG A 12 -15.19 -2.48 -4.12
CA ARG A 12 -13.74 -2.42 -4.29
C ARG A 12 -13.37 -1.05 -4.87
N CYS A 13 -12.67 -0.23 -4.11
CA CYS A 13 -12.11 1.03 -4.61
C CYS A 13 -10.63 0.86 -4.92
N GLU A 14 -10.16 1.26 -6.10
CA GLU A 14 -8.75 1.21 -6.47
C GLU A 14 -8.04 2.54 -6.11
N PRO A 15 -6.96 2.49 -5.30
CA PRO A 15 -6.05 3.61 -5.11
C PRO A 15 -5.38 4.02 -6.43
N SER A 16 -5.65 5.24 -6.91
CA SER A 16 -4.92 5.85 -8.03
C SER A 16 -3.98 6.94 -7.51
N SER A 17 -2.67 6.81 -7.72
CA SER A 17 -1.71 7.89 -7.44
C SER A 17 -1.28 8.57 -8.75
N PRO A 18 -1.35 9.92 -8.86
CA PRO A 18 -0.94 10.63 -10.07
C PRO A 18 0.59 10.70 -10.28
N ARG A 19 1.41 10.07 -9.42
CA ARG A 19 2.87 10.04 -9.61
C ARG A 19 3.26 9.10 -10.75
N ARG A 20 4.31 9.48 -11.48
CA ARG A 20 4.87 8.77 -12.66
C ARG A 20 4.84 7.24 -12.47
N GLY A 21 4.36 6.56 -13.51
CA GLY A 21 4.47 5.11 -13.64
C GLY A 21 5.93 4.65 -13.62
N ILE A 22 6.13 3.36 -13.37
CA ILE A 22 7.44 2.72 -13.40
C ILE A 22 7.66 2.22 -14.82
N ASN A 23 8.75 2.62 -15.47
CA ASN A 23 9.12 2.14 -16.79
C ASN A 23 10.22 1.07 -16.65
N TYR A 24 10.15 0.02 -17.47
CA TYR A 24 11.15 -1.04 -17.49
C TYR A 24 11.18 -1.71 -18.87
N ASP A 25 12.24 -2.46 -19.14
CA ASP A 25 12.34 -3.29 -20.32
C ASP A 25 11.75 -4.68 -20.04
N ARG A 26 10.91 -5.17 -20.95
CA ARG A 26 10.39 -6.54 -20.95
C ARG A 26 10.72 -7.16 -22.30
N ASP A 27 11.71 -8.03 -22.32
CA ASP A 27 12.14 -8.76 -23.53
C ASP A 27 12.47 -7.83 -24.71
N GLY A 28 13.18 -6.73 -24.44
CA GLY A 28 13.55 -5.71 -25.43
C GLY A 28 12.42 -4.75 -25.81
N LYS A 29 11.29 -4.80 -25.10
CA LYS A 29 10.13 -3.91 -25.33
C LYS A 29 9.89 -3.03 -24.11
N PRO A 30 9.74 -1.70 -24.29
CA PRO A 30 9.34 -0.83 -23.21
C PRO A 30 7.98 -1.24 -22.63
N ALA A 31 7.95 -1.46 -21.33
CA ALA A 31 6.75 -1.73 -20.56
C ALA A 31 6.63 -0.75 -19.40
N SER A 32 5.41 -0.57 -18.90
CA SER A 32 5.17 0.28 -17.74
C SER A 32 4.22 -0.34 -16.74
N PHE A 33 4.42 0.05 -15.49
CA PHE A 33 3.49 -0.19 -14.40
C PHE A 33 2.99 1.14 -13.84
N TRP A 34 1.83 1.07 -13.18
CA TRP A 34 1.29 2.10 -12.33
C TRP A 34 2.27 2.41 -11.19
N GLY A 35 2.14 3.61 -10.62
CA GLY A 35 3.04 4.00 -9.54
C GLY A 35 2.74 3.34 -8.20
N LEU A 36 1.48 3.30 -7.82
CA LEU A 36 0.93 2.55 -6.70
C LEU A 36 -0.42 1.98 -7.17
N LYS A 37 -0.74 0.74 -6.79
CA LYS A 37 -2.10 0.17 -6.94
C LYS A 37 -2.59 -0.31 -5.62
N GLY A 38 -3.85 -0.69 -5.56
CA GLY A 38 -4.35 -1.37 -4.39
C GLY A 38 -5.83 -1.68 -4.47
N SER A 39 -6.39 -1.93 -3.30
CA SER A 39 -7.82 -2.05 -3.08
C SER A 39 -8.18 -1.46 -1.73
N ALA A 40 -9.38 -0.92 -1.62
CA ALA A 40 -9.94 -0.46 -0.37
C ALA A 40 -11.33 -1.05 -0.14
N SER A 41 -11.64 -1.35 1.12
CA SER A 41 -12.95 -1.82 1.58
C SER A 41 -13.25 -1.24 2.95
N VAL A 42 -14.51 -0.88 3.21
CA VAL A 42 -14.97 -0.36 4.51
C VAL A 42 -15.96 -1.34 5.12
N ARG A 43 -15.77 -1.66 6.40
CA ARG A 43 -16.68 -2.46 7.21
C ARG A 43 -16.60 -2.00 8.66
N ASP A 44 -17.74 -1.86 9.34
CA ASP A 44 -17.80 -1.57 10.78
C ASP A 44 -16.94 -0.35 11.22
N LYS A 45 -16.98 0.75 10.44
CA LYS A 45 -16.13 1.96 10.59
C LYS A 45 -14.62 1.71 10.53
N ALA A 46 -14.19 0.56 10.04
CA ALA A 46 -12.80 0.27 9.72
C ALA A 46 -12.61 0.26 8.19
N LEU A 47 -11.66 1.07 7.73
CA LEU A 47 -11.16 1.03 6.37
C LEU A 47 -9.97 0.06 6.30
N VAL A 48 -10.08 -0.96 5.45
CA VAL A 48 -8.96 -1.81 5.07
C VAL A 48 -8.45 -1.38 3.70
N LEU A 49 -7.23 -0.89 3.65
CA LEU A 49 -6.53 -0.46 2.44
C LEU A 49 -5.34 -1.39 2.19
N THR A 50 -5.27 -2.02 1.03
CA THR A 50 -4.08 -2.74 0.57
C THR A 50 -3.44 -1.95 -0.55
N VAL A 51 -2.14 -1.68 -0.46
CA VAL A 51 -1.37 -0.92 -1.45
C VAL A 51 -0.15 -1.70 -1.87
N VAL A 52 0.12 -1.73 -3.16
CA VAL A 52 1.29 -2.34 -3.79
C VAL A 52 2.19 -1.23 -4.34
N ASN A 53 3.47 -1.26 -3.97
CA ASN A 53 4.52 -0.51 -4.65
C ASN A 53 5.38 -1.50 -5.47
N PRO A 54 5.24 -1.53 -6.81
CA PRO A 54 6.02 -2.43 -7.65
C PRO A 54 7.44 -1.94 -7.90
N SER A 55 7.80 -0.72 -7.48
CA SER A 55 9.16 -0.21 -7.73
C SER A 55 10.16 -0.98 -6.89
N VAL A 56 11.19 -1.53 -7.53
CA VAL A 56 12.23 -2.31 -6.84
C VAL A 56 13.24 -1.44 -6.09
N SER A 57 13.24 -0.12 -6.34
CA SER A 57 14.23 0.82 -5.78
C SER A 57 13.59 2.04 -5.11
N GLU A 58 12.42 2.49 -5.55
CA GLU A 58 11.85 3.75 -5.09
C GLU A 58 10.85 3.54 -3.95
N THR A 59 11.10 4.21 -2.82
CA THR A 59 10.06 4.42 -1.80
C THR A 59 9.05 5.44 -2.33
N ARG A 60 7.76 5.16 -2.14
CA ARG A 60 6.68 6.04 -2.59
C ARG A 60 5.86 6.54 -1.43
N VAL A 61 5.56 7.82 -1.44
CA VAL A 61 4.78 8.49 -0.40
C VAL A 61 3.46 8.98 -1.01
N ALA A 62 2.35 8.65 -0.37
CA ALA A 62 1.02 9.11 -0.77
C ALA A 62 0.13 9.42 0.43
N GLU A 63 -0.58 10.54 0.34
CA GLU A 63 -1.66 10.90 1.25
C GLU A 63 -2.88 10.00 1.01
N ILE A 64 -3.52 9.58 2.09
CA ILE A 64 -4.70 8.72 2.14
C ILE A 64 -5.85 9.59 2.62
N ASN A 65 -6.80 9.86 1.71
CA ASN A 65 -7.96 10.69 1.99
C ASN A 65 -9.24 9.87 1.89
N VAL A 66 -10.02 9.88 2.97
CA VAL A 66 -11.34 9.26 3.06
C VAL A 66 -12.38 10.37 3.05
N ARG A 67 -13.26 10.36 2.05
CA ARG A 67 -14.28 11.40 1.94
C ARG A 67 -15.25 11.31 3.12
N SER A 68 -15.44 12.43 3.82
CA SER A 68 -16.41 12.59 4.92
C SER A 68 -16.15 11.73 6.17
N ALA A 69 -14.92 11.27 6.38
CA ALA A 69 -14.51 10.59 7.61
C ALA A 69 -13.10 11.03 8.04
N ASN A 70 -12.83 10.99 9.34
CA ASN A 70 -11.51 11.30 9.89
C ASN A 70 -10.86 10.00 10.38
N ILE A 71 -9.59 9.79 10.05
CA ILE A 71 -8.89 8.60 10.52
C ILE A 71 -8.39 8.88 11.95
N SER A 72 -8.87 8.12 12.93
CA SER A 72 -8.51 8.32 14.35
C SER A 72 -7.29 7.50 14.78
N SER A 73 -7.11 6.31 14.23
CA SER A 73 -6.02 5.39 14.56
C SER A 73 -5.89 4.32 13.48
N GLY A 74 -4.81 3.54 13.51
CA GLY A 74 -4.66 2.43 12.59
C GLY A 74 -3.40 1.61 12.80
N THR A 75 -3.31 0.53 12.05
CA THR A 75 -2.16 -0.37 12.01
C THR A 75 -1.75 -0.59 10.57
N VAL A 76 -0.46 -0.69 10.31
CA VAL A 76 0.08 -1.08 9.01
C VAL A 76 0.86 -2.38 9.13
N THR A 77 0.61 -3.30 8.21
CA THR A 77 1.38 -4.52 8.03
C THR A 77 2.00 -4.49 6.64
N VAL A 78 3.32 -4.66 6.55
CA VAL A 78 4.08 -4.57 5.31
C VAL A 78 4.80 -5.88 5.06
N LEU A 79 4.66 -6.41 3.85
CA LEU A 79 5.50 -7.48 3.33
C LEU A 79 6.49 -6.87 2.33
N THR A 80 7.78 -7.03 2.58
CA THR A 80 8.87 -6.50 1.74
C THR A 80 10.19 -7.18 2.12
N HIS A 81 11.17 -7.10 1.23
CA HIS A 81 12.55 -7.48 1.50
C HIS A 81 13.49 -6.58 0.68
N SER A 82 14.75 -6.41 1.09
CA SER A 82 15.72 -5.57 0.35
C SER A 82 16.22 -6.23 -0.94
N ASP A 83 16.17 -7.56 -0.99
CA ASP A 83 16.43 -8.37 -2.17
C ASP A 83 15.11 -8.91 -2.74
N ILE A 84 14.84 -8.62 -4.02
CA ILE A 84 13.63 -9.02 -4.74
C ILE A 84 13.59 -10.53 -5.08
N HIS A 85 14.72 -11.22 -4.94
CA HIS A 85 14.83 -12.67 -5.14
C HIS A 85 14.69 -13.45 -3.83
N ALA A 86 14.59 -12.78 -2.68
CA ALA A 86 14.46 -13.44 -1.40
C ALA A 86 13.17 -14.27 -1.33
N HIS A 87 13.30 -15.46 -0.75
CA HIS A 87 12.19 -16.38 -0.52
C HIS A 87 12.44 -17.17 0.77
N ASN A 88 11.39 -17.81 1.27
CA ASN A 88 11.52 -18.73 2.40
C ASN A 88 11.91 -20.12 1.87
N SER A 89 12.75 -20.84 2.63
CA SER A 89 13.09 -22.25 2.43
C SER A 89 12.76 -23.07 3.68
N PHE A 90 13.00 -24.38 3.66
CA PHE A 90 12.80 -25.20 4.85
C PHE A 90 13.78 -24.86 5.98
N GLU A 91 15.01 -24.49 5.60
CA GLU A 91 16.10 -24.05 6.48
C GLU A 91 15.89 -22.61 6.95
N LEU A 92 15.40 -21.73 6.08
CA LEU A 92 15.16 -20.32 6.36
C LEU A 92 13.70 -19.95 6.14
N ARG A 93 12.88 -20.23 7.16
CA ARG A 93 11.41 -20.16 7.05
C ARG A 93 10.83 -18.74 7.10
N ASP A 94 11.59 -17.80 7.66
CA ASP A 94 11.09 -16.47 8.03
C ASP A 94 11.90 -15.31 7.43
N ALA A 95 12.62 -15.55 6.31
CA ALA A 95 13.36 -14.52 5.59
C ALA A 95 12.45 -13.41 5.07
N VAL A 96 11.31 -13.79 4.47
CA VAL A 96 10.30 -12.88 3.95
C VAL A 96 9.02 -13.09 4.75
N ARG A 97 8.72 -12.15 5.64
CA ARG A 97 7.52 -12.19 6.48
C ARG A 97 6.90 -10.80 6.67
N PRO A 98 5.58 -10.71 6.90
CA PRO A 98 4.95 -9.44 7.20
C PRO A 98 5.47 -8.84 8.50
N GLN A 99 5.68 -7.52 8.51
CA GLN A 99 6.08 -6.75 9.69
C GLN A 99 5.03 -5.68 9.96
N THR A 100 4.77 -5.36 11.23
CA THR A 100 3.80 -4.34 11.63
C THR A 100 4.53 -3.14 12.24
N PRO A 101 5.10 -2.22 11.41
CA PRO A 101 5.75 -1.04 11.94
C PRO A 101 4.73 -0.09 12.57
N ALA A 102 5.22 0.81 13.44
CA ALA A 102 4.39 1.84 14.03
C ALA A 102 3.81 2.77 12.94
N LEU A 103 2.52 3.08 13.05
CA LEU A 103 1.83 4.06 12.23
C LEU A 103 1.51 5.29 13.07
N GLU A 104 2.09 6.44 12.73
CA GLU A 104 1.77 7.70 13.40
C GLU A 104 0.58 8.40 12.71
N ILE A 105 -0.42 8.76 13.50
CA ILE A 105 -1.59 9.54 13.04
C ILE A 105 -1.72 10.77 13.94
N LYS A 106 -1.51 11.96 13.36
CA LYS A 106 -1.40 13.24 14.08
C LYS A 106 -2.59 14.17 13.85
N GLY A 107 -3.80 13.63 13.70
CA GLY A 107 -5.04 14.41 13.52
C GLY A 107 -5.15 15.20 12.21
N GLY A 108 -4.22 15.02 11.27
CA GLY A 108 -4.23 15.58 9.92
C GLY A 108 -4.31 14.48 8.85
N PRO A 109 -4.06 14.82 7.56
CA PRO A 109 -4.09 13.84 6.48
C PRO A 109 -3.12 12.69 6.74
N VAL A 110 -3.61 11.45 6.65
CA VAL A 110 -2.78 10.27 6.89
C VAL A 110 -1.87 10.06 5.68
N THR A 111 -0.57 10.06 5.90
CA THR A 111 0.42 9.81 4.84
C THR A 111 0.98 8.41 4.96
N GLY A 112 0.83 7.62 3.90
CA GLY A 112 1.44 6.31 3.78
C GLY A 112 2.80 6.37 3.10
N THR A 113 3.80 5.75 3.72
CA THR A 113 5.12 5.50 3.12
C THR A 113 5.20 4.02 2.70
N PHE A 114 5.35 3.79 1.40
CA PHE A 114 5.35 2.46 0.80
C PHE A 114 6.77 2.13 0.33
N ARG A 115 7.39 1.15 0.98
CA ARG A 115 8.77 0.69 0.69
C ARG A 115 8.88 0.15 -0.75
N PRO A 116 10.09 0.05 -1.32
CA PRO A 116 10.29 -0.67 -2.58
C PRO A 116 9.82 -2.13 -2.46
N ALA A 117 9.40 -2.72 -3.58
CA ALA A 117 8.97 -4.11 -3.71
C ALA A 117 8.10 -4.56 -2.52
N SER A 118 6.99 -3.84 -2.30
CA SER A 118 6.19 -4.03 -1.10
C SER A 118 4.70 -4.14 -1.35
N VAL A 119 4.06 -4.89 -0.45
CA VAL A 119 2.62 -4.90 -0.26
C VAL A 119 2.34 -4.47 1.17
N SER A 120 1.53 -3.42 1.33
CA SER A 120 1.15 -2.87 2.64
C SER A 120 -0.35 -3.01 2.83
N LYS A 121 -0.77 -3.64 3.92
CA LYS A 121 -2.14 -3.63 4.43
C LYS A 121 -2.23 -2.60 5.56
N MET A 122 -3.15 -1.65 5.43
CA MET A 122 -3.48 -0.66 6.44
C MET A 122 -4.91 -0.92 6.92
N VAL A 123 -5.09 -1.01 8.23
CA VAL A 123 -6.40 -1.04 8.87
C VAL A 123 -6.53 0.27 9.63
N LEU A 124 -7.47 1.11 9.20
CA LEU A 124 -7.64 2.49 9.67
C LEU A 124 -9.04 2.62 10.28
N ASN A 125 -9.12 3.15 11.50
CA ASN A 125 -10.38 3.43 12.17
C ASN A 125 -10.87 4.83 11.75
N LEU A 126 -12.15 4.92 11.35
CA LEU A 126 -12.82 6.11 10.82
C LEU A 126 -13.77 6.76 11.83
#